data_AF-A0AAW2K5Y7-F1
#
_entry.id   AF-A0AAW2K5Y7-F1
#
_cell.length_a   1.000
_cell.length_b   1.000
_cell.length_c   1.000
_cell.angle_alpha   90.00
_cell.angle_beta   90.00
_cell.angle_gamma   90.00
#
_symmetry.space_group_name_H-M   'P 1'
#
loop_
_entity.id
_entity.type
_entity.pdbx_description
1 polymer ?
#
loop_
_entity_poly.entity_id
_entity_poly.type
_entity_poly.pdbx_seq_one_letter_code
_entity_poly.pdbx_strand_id
1 'polypeptide(L)'
;MEPYVTLFHWDTPYALEQEYGGFLSQDIVNDFRDFAELCFWEFGDRVKYWMTLNEPWTYCVNGYVSCNFPPGAASSPPPPAPAPAPAPAPAATPTSGSNTNTLIYTKKSLSLGLEANLHAARTALDDRPIKYNFVPYRGSETMQHVNPNFISHRGAFRQDYNLITSAISSGLQNRVVDKTLIEKSGRNSINGFLTLSTPTKDVYTVGKNLLLAHAAAVQSYRTKFKGNVKPQAHQNGQIGIVLVSCWFEPLNKDDEEDRKAAVRARDFMLGWFLEPVLSGRYPLNMIDNVSGSNLPPFKSDEVDLLKGSIDFLGLNYYTSFYASHDPDPKITSGYNKDQNLAIYQEKEVGEETVKIGERAGSHWLYIVPHGIYELLKEINQKYNNSTYNLPPIYITENGVDEKHDHRLTAYQACKDTHRIKYHQDHLGNILKAMNDKDGKVNVKGYFAWSFCDNFEWQVGYTSRFGIIYIDYMNHLRRHPKESATWFSKFLVKNKSGDNKGSGNNVPVANQSGDNNSSGSNVPGANQSGDNNSSGSNLPGANQSGDNNSSGNNVPGANERGNNKGSENKP
;
A
#
# COMPACT_ATOMS: atom_id res chain seq x y z
N MET A 1 6.83 -15.22 -14.04
CA MET A 1 6.45 -14.30 -12.95
C MET A 1 5.08 -13.78 -13.28
N GLU A 2 4.16 -13.80 -12.33
CA GLU A 2 2.83 -13.23 -12.52
C GLU A 2 2.88 -11.72 -12.30
N PRO A 3 2.36 -10.87 -13.21
CA PRO A 3 2.36 -9.43 -13.02
C PRO A 3 1.20 -8.99 -12.12
N TYR A 4 1.53 -8.23 -11.07
CA TYR A 4 0.60 -7.43 -10.27
C TYR A 4 0.83 -5.97 -10.66
N VAL A 5 -0.16 -5.34 -11.27
CA VAL A 5 0.00 -4.01 -11.88
C VAL A 5 -0.75 -2.96 -11.06
N THR A 6 -0.03 -1.97 -10.57
CA THR A 6 -0.61 -0.73 -10.00
C THR A 6 -0.91 0.26 -11.12
N LEU A 7 -2.14 0.75 -11.19
CA LEU A 7 -2.57 1.74 -12.19
C LEU A 7 -2.16 3.16 -11.78
N PHE A 8 -2.31 3.51 -10.52
CA PHE A 8 -1.94 4.81 -9.97
C PHE A 8 -1.01 4.68 -8.78
N HIS A 9 0.18 5.26 -8.90
CA HIS A 9 1.19 5.31 -7.83
C HIS A 9 1.67 6.75 -7.66
N TRP A 10 0.72 7.63 -7.31
CA TRP A 10 0.94 9.06 -7.02
C TRP A 10 1.42 9.88 -8.23
N ASP A 11 1.13 9.40 -9.43
CA ASP A 11 1.65 9.84 -10.71
C ASP A 11 0.60 10.60 -11.54
N THR A 12 -0.17 11.47 -10.86
CA THR A 12 -1.20 12.32 -11.50
C THR A 12 -0.59 13.10 -12.67
N PRO A 13 -1.14 12.99 -13.90
CA PRO A 13 -0.65 13.76 -15.03
C PRO A 13 -0.72 15.27 -14.75
N TYR A 14 0.40 15.97 -14.88
CA TYR A 14 0.48 17.40 -14.62
C TYR A 14 -0.52 18.24 -15.42
N ALA A 15 -0.89 17.80 -16.62
CA ALA A 15 -1.90 18.47 -17.43
C ALA A 15 -3.28 18.52 -16.73
N LEU A 16 -3.68 17.44 -16.05
CA LEU A 16 -4.96 17.37 -15.32
C LEU A 16 -4.90 18.18 -14.03
N GLU A 17 -3.74 18.20 -13.36
CA GLU A 17 -3.49 19.08 -12.22
C GLU A 17 -3.67 20.56 -12.63
N GLN A 18 -3.18 20.94 -13.81
CA GLN A 18 -3.31 22.32 -14.30
C GLN A 18 -4.68 22.66 -14.86
N GLU A 19 -5.37 21.71 -15.49
CA GLU A 19 -6.67 21.94 -16.10
C GLU A 19 -7.76 22.13 -15.03
N TYR A 20 -7.76 21.30 -13.98
CA TYR A 20 -8.83 21.32 -12.99
C TYR A 20 -8.38 21.00 -11.54
N GLY A 21 -7.08 20.89 -11.26
CA GLY A 21 -6.56 20.58 -9.93
C GLY A 21 -6.54 19.09 -9.59
N GLY A 22 -6.47 18.22 -10.61
CA GLY A 22 -6.34 16.78 -10.44
C GLY A 22 -7.45 16.21 -9.56
N PHE A 23 -7.08 15.55 -8.46
CA PHE A 23 -8.03 14.92 -7.55
C PHE A 23 -8.88 15.88 -6.71
N LEU A 24 -8.67 17.20 -6.79
CA LEU A 24 -9.60 18.18 -6.23
C LEU A 24 -10.89 18.29 -7.05
N SER A 25 -10.86 17.95 -8.35
CA SER A 25 -12.05 17.91 -9.20
C SER A 25 -12.62 16.50 -9.29
N GLN A 26 -13.94 16.39 -9.38
CA GLN A 26 -14.61 15.12 -9.67
C GLN A 26 -14.39 14.68 -11.12
N ASP A 27 -13.96 15.56 -12.02
CA ASP A 27 -13.66 15.24 -13.43
C ASP A 27 -12.60 14.14 -13.56
N ILE A 28 -11.66 14.08 -12.61
CA ILE A 28 -10.60 13.05 -12.54
C ILE A 28 -11.15 11.61 -12.52
N VAL A 29 -12.39 11.41 -12.02
CA VAL A 29 -12.99 10.08 -11.88
C VAL A 29 -13.19 9.43 -13.24
N ASN A 30 -13.66 10.20 -14.22
CA ASN A 30 -13.86 9.71 -15.58
C ASN A 30 -12.52 9.55 -16.31
N ASP A 31 -11.59 10.50 -16.15
CA ASP A 31 -10.28 10.44 -16.79
C ASP A 31 -9.47 9.23 -16.28
N PHE A 32 -9.51 8.95 -14.98
CA PHE A 32 -8.89 7.75 -14.40
C PHE A 32 -9.55 6.46 -14.87
N ARG A 33 -10.89 6.42 -14.95
CA ARG A 33 -11.62 5.26 -15.51
C ARG A 33 -11.17 5.00 -16.95
N ASP A 34 -11.10 6.03 -17.78
CA ASP A 34 -10.75 5.89 -19.20
C ASP A 34 -9.29 5.46 -19.38
N PHE A 35 -8.38 5.97 -18.54
CA PHE A 35 -7.00 5.46 -18.45
C PHE A 35 -6.95 3.99 -18.03
N ALA A 36 -7.70 3.59 -16.99
CA ALA A 36 -7.75 2.21 -16.53
C ALA A 36 -8.30 1.27 -17.61
N GLU A 37 -9.34 1.69 -18.33
CA GLU A 37 -9.91 0.94 -19.46
C GLU A 37 -8.90 0.67 -20.57
N LEU A 38 -8.08 1.68 -20.91
CA LEU A 38 -7.00 1.51 -21.86
C LEU A 38 -5.99 0.47 -21.36
N CYS A 39 -5.57 0.54 -20.09
CA CYS A 39 -4.67 -0.45 -19.51
C CYS A 39 -5.26 -1.87 -19.52
N PHE A 40 -6.54 -2.02 -19.17
CA PHE A 40 -7.22 -3.31 -19.23
C PHE A 40 -7.24 -3.85 -20.66
N TRP A 41 -7.56 -3.01 -21.63
CA TRP A 41 -7.60 -3.41 -23.04
C TRP A 41 -6.23 -3.87 -23.56
N GLU A 42 -5.17 -3.10 -23.28
CA GLU A 42 -3.82 -3.35 -23.78
C GLU A 42 -3.09 -4.51 -23.10
N PHE A 43 -3.30 -4.69 -21.78
CA PHE A 43 -2.47 -5.59 -20.98
C PHE A 43 -3.24 -6.71 -20.28
N GLY A 44 -4.57 -6.65 -20.22
CA GLY A 44 -5.36 -7.60 -19.43
C GLY A 44 -5.45 -9.01 -20.04
N ASP A 45 -4.99 -9.20 -21.28
CA ASP A 45 -4.73 -10.52 -21.85
C ASP A 45 -3.72 -11.30 -20.99
N ARG A 46 -2.72 -10.60 -20.42
CA ARG A 46 -1.62 -11.14 -19.60
C ARG A 46 -1.71 -10.78 -18.13
N VAL A 47 -2.25 -9.61 -17.78
CA VAL A 47 -2.35 -9.15 -16.38
C VAL A 47 -3.62 -9.71 -15.73
N LYS A 48 -3.44 -10.46 -14.65
CA LYS A 48 -4.54 -11.07 -13.88
C LYS A 48 -4.76 -10.45 -12.51
N TYR A 49 -3.90 -9.51 -12.09
CA TYR A 49 -4.02 -8.81 -10.83
C TYR A 49 -3.82 -7.32 -11.02
N TRP A 50 -4.89 -6.57 -10.82
CA TRP A 50 -4.92 -5.12 -10.95
C TRP A 50 -5.05 -4.45 -9.58
N MET A 51 -4.20 -3.47 -9.32
CA MET A 51 -4.22 -2.63 -8.14
C MET A 51 -4.53 -1.22 -8.61
N THR A 52 -5.72 -0.72 -8.30
CA THR A 52 -6.16 0.59 -8.79
C THR A 52 -5.30 1.74 -8.26
N LEU A 53 -5.21 1.87 -6.94
CA LEU A 53 -4.48 2.93 -6.25
C LEU A 53 -3.45 2.31 -5.30
N ASN A 54 -2.26 2.91 -5.22
CA ASN A 54 -1.31 2.70 -4.13
C ASN A 54 -1.47 3.79 -3.06
N GLU A 55 -1.67 3.38 -1.82
CA GLU A 55 -1.64 4.23 -0.62
C GLU A 55 -2.37 5.58 -0.78
N PRO A 56 -3.68 5.59 -1.05
CA PRO A 56 -4.42 6.83 -1.22
C PRO A 56 -4.39 7.72 0.03
N TRP A 57 -4.22 7.13 1.23
CA TRP A 57 -3.97 7.88 2.46
C TRP A 57 -2.68 8.71 2.38
N THR A 58 -1.56 8.08 2.01
CA THR A 58 -0.26 8.75 1.88
C THR A 58 -0.34 9.88 0.86
N TYR A 59 -0.99 9.64 -0.28
CA TYR A 59 -1.22 10.68 -1.29
C TYR A 59 -2.00 11.88 -0.73
N CYS A 60 -3.11 11.63 -0.02
CA CYS A 60 -3.93 12.68 0.57
C CYS A 60 -3.15 13.48 1.63
N VAL A 61 -2.56 12.79 2.61
CA VAL A 61 -1.92 13.44 3.76
C VAL A 61 -0.62 14.12 3.35
N ASN A 62 0.26 13.46 2.60
CA ASN A 62 1.53 14.08 2.21
C ASN A 62 1.36 15.12 1.10
N GLY A 63 0.35 15.00 0.24
CA GLY A 63 0.08 15.95 -0.85
C GLY A 63 -0.67 17.21 -0.41
N TYR A 64 -1.61 17.09 0.53
CA TYR A 64 -2.59 18.14 0.86
C TYR A 64 -2.64 18.53 2.35
N VAL A 65 -1.98 17.79 3.25
CA VAL A 65 -1.87 18.15 4.68
C VAL A 65 -0.44 18.57 5.01
N SER A 66 0.52 17.66 4.86
CA SER A 66 1.94 17.93 5.13
C SER A 66 2.63 18.67 3.98
N CYS A 67 2.07 18.61 2.77
CA CYS A 67 2.57 19.28 1.57
C CYS A 67 4.01 18.91 1.16
N ASN A 68 4.47 17.72 1.58
CA ASN A 68 5.83 17.26 1.28
C ASN A 68 5.90 16.42 0.01
N PHE A 69 4.77 15.91 -0.49
CA PHE A 69 4.67 15.18 -1.76
C PHE A 69 3.91 16.02 -2.79
N PRO A 70 4.10 15.79 -4.10
CA PRO A 70 3.27 16.43 -5.13
C PRO A 70 1.76 16.21 -4.85
N PRO A 71 0.90 17.22 -5.10
CA PRO A 71 1.23 18.53 -5.68
C PRO A 71 1.85 19.55 -4.70
N GLY A 72 2.00 19.22 -3.42
CA GLY A 72 2.59 20.12 -2.41
C GLY A 72 1.73 21.35 -2.16
N ALA A 73 0.41 21.22 -2.27
CA ALA A 73 -0.51 22.33 -2.23
C ALA A 73 -0.63 22.85 -0.79
N ALA A 74 0.18 23.84 -0.45
CA ALA A 74 0.18 24.47 0.88
C ALA A 74 -0.80 25.64 0.95
N SER A 75 -1.31 25.91 2.16
CA SER A 75 -2.13 27.07 2.51
C SER A 75 -1.36 28.40 2.54
N SER A 76 -0.05 28.38 2.31
CA SER A 76 0.84 29.54 2.35
C SER A 76 2.07 29.28 1.47
N PRO A 77 2.64 30.31 0.80
CA PRO A 77 3.86 30.13 0.03
C PRO A 77 5.00 29.66 0.95
N PRO A 78 5.88 28.75 0.49
CA PRO A 78 7.06 28.37 1.26
C PRO A 78 7.94 29.61 1.52
N PRO A 79 8.69 29.64 2.65
CA PRO A 79 9.69 30.68 2.85
C PRO A 79 10.65 30.70 1.65
N PRO A 80 11.10 31.89 1.19
CA PRO A 80 11.96 31.98 0.03
C PRO A 80 13.18 31.08 0.25
N ALA A 81 13.49 30.26 -0.76
CA ALA A 81 14.68 29.44 -0.74
C ALA A 81 15.89 30.34 -0.44
N PRO A 82 16.84 29.90 0.41
CA PRO A 82 18.09 30.62 0.58
C PRO A 82 18.72 30.83 -0.80
N ALA A 83 19.13 32.08 -1.07
CA ALA A 83 19.65 32.46 -2.37
C ALA A 83 20.74 31.46 -2.82
N PRO A 84 20.69 30.98 -4.06
CA PRO A 84 21.75 30.10 -4.55
C PRO A 84 23.09 30.83 -4.40
N ALA A 85 24.11 30.12 -3.92
CA ALA A 85 25.47 30.63 -3.88
C ALA A 85 25.83 31.14 -5.30
N PRO A 86 26.47 32.31 -5.42
CA PRO A 86 26.70 32.93 -6.72
C PRO A 86 27.49 31.98 -7.62
N ALA A 87 26.92 31.67 -8.78
CA ALA A 87 27.59 30.87 -9.79
C ALA A 87 28.87 31.60 -10.26
N PRO A 88 29.98 30.89 -10.53
CA PRO A 88 31.15 31.50 -11.13
C PRO A 88 30.79 32.08 -12.50
N ALA A 89 31.31 33.28 -12.78
CA ALA A 89 30.97 34.09 -13.95
C ALA A 89 31.16 33.31 -15.28
N PRO A 90 30.21 33.40 -16.22
CA PRO A 90 30.33 32.74 -17.51
C PRO A 90 31.34 33.48 -18.41
N ALA A 91 32.21 32.71 -19.08
CA ALA A 91 33.05 33.20 -20.15
C ALA A 91 32.20 33.57 -21.38
N ALA A 92 32.49 34.72 -21.97
CA ALA A 92 31.73 35.33 -23.06
C ALA A 92 31.78 34.52 -24.37
N THR A 93 30.68 34.51 -25.11
CA THR A 93 30.63 34.40 -26.59
C THR A 93 29.23 34.80 -27.13
N PRO A 94 29.12 35.22 -28.42
CA PRO A 94 28.23 36.31 -28.83
C PRO A 94 26.86 35.92 -29.42
N THR A 95 26.03 36.97 -29.55
CA THR A 95 24.63 37.09 -29.96
C THR A 95 24.27 36.77 -31.43
N SER A 96 23.08 36.18 -31.63
CA SER A 96 22.09 36.46 -32.71
C SER A 96 20.84 35.57 -32.44
N GLY A 97 19.57 35.87 -32.69
CA GLY A 97 18.79 36.95 -33.29
C GLY A 97 17.36 36.40 -33.43
N SER A 98 16.33 37.17 -33.06
CA SER A 98 14.91 36.75 -33.02
C SER A 98 14.28 36.61 -34.41
N ASN A 99 13.25 35.77 -34.56
CA ASN A 99 12.11 36.04 -35.45
C ASN A 99 10.86 35.24 -35.05
N THR A 100 9.74 35.95 -34.93
CA THR A 100 8.38 35.45 -34.74
C THR A 100 7.62 35.52 -36.06
N ASN A 101 6.73 34.55 -36.34
CA ASN A 101 5.68 34.71 -37.35
C ASN A 101 4.42 33.94 -36.94
N THR A 102 3.30 34.65 -36.93
CA THR A 102 1.94 34.18 -36.58
C THR A 102 1.14 33.98 -37.87
N LEU A 103 0.40 32.87 -38.00
CA LEU A 103 -0.58 32.64 -39.07
C LEU A 103 -1.95 32.34 -38.46
N ILE A 104 -2.98 33.04 -38.93
CA ILE A 104 -4.40 32.95 -38.50
C ILE A 104 -5.19 32.15 -39.54
N TYR A 105 -5.98 31.15 -39.12
CA TYR A 105 -6.99 30.49 -39.97
C TYR A 105 -8.38 30.51 -39.30
N THR A 106 -9.43 30.72 -40.10
CA THR A 106 -10.81 31.00 -39.63
C THR A 106 -11.71 29.76 -39.55
N LYS A 107 -12.69 29.85 -38.64
CA LYS A 107 -13.53 28.79 -38.00
C LYS A 107 -14.38 27.88 -38.92
N LYS A 108 -14.43 28.08 -40.24
CA LYS A 108 -15.40 27.37 -41.12
C LYS A 108 -14.81 26.21 -41.93
N SER A 109 -13.48 26.07 -41.98
CA SER A 109 -12.79 24.98 -42.67
C SER A 109 -12.51 23.75 -41.80
N LEU A 110 -12.70 23.84 -40.47
CA LEU A 110 -12.37 22.77 -39.52
C LEU A 110 -13.49 21.75 -39.28
N SER A 111 -14.76 22.09 -39.55
CA SER A 111 -15.89 21.18 -39.24
C SER A 111 -16.10 20.08 -40.29
N LEU A 112 -15.70 20.29 -41.55
CA LEU A 112 -15.85 19.30 -42.63
C LEU A 112 -14.72 18.24 -42.65
N GLY A 113 -13.57 18.52 -42.02
CA GLY A 113 -12.44 17.59 -41.96
C GLY A 113 -12.52 16.55 -40.84
N LEU A 114 -13.28 16.80 -39.79
CA LEU A 114 -13.33 15.91 -38.61
C LEU A 114 -14.23 14.69 -38.82
N GLU A 115 -15.37 14.84 -39.51
CA GLU A 115 -16.26 13.70 -39.80
C GLU A 115 -15.68 12.75 -40.85
N ALA A 116 -14.96 13.26 -41.85
CA ALA A 116 -14.32 12.43 -42.88
C ALA A 116 -13.22 11.51 -42.31
N ASN A 117 -12.46 11.99 -41.32
CA ASN A 117 -11.36 11.23 -40.71
C ASN A 117 -11.84 10.17 -39.72
N LEU A 118 -12.93 10.42 -38.99
CA LEU A 118 -13.54 9.42 -38.09
C LEU A 118 -14.26 8.31 -38.85
N HIS A 119 -14.81 8.60 -40.02
CA HIS A 119 -15.39 7.58 -40.90
C HIS A 119 -14.31 6.68 -41.50
N ALA A 120 -13.23 7.25 -42.04
CA ALA A 120 -12.11 6.50 -42.60
C ALA A 120 -11.40 5.59 -41.58
N ALA A 121 -11.27 6.03 -40.33
CA ALA A 121 -10.69 5.23 -39.25
C ALA A 121 -11.56 4.01 -38.87
N ARG A 122 -12.89 4.13 -38.97
CA ARG A 122 -13.82 3.02 -38.72
C ARG A 122 -13.80 2.00 -39.85
N THR A 123 -13.76 2.42 -41.11
CA THR A 123 -13.72 1.50 -42.26
C THR A 123 -12.39 0.73 -42.37
N ALA A 124 -11.27 1.32 -41.91
CA ALA A 124 -9.95 0.67 -41.97
C ALA A 124 -9.73 -0.43 -40.92
N LEU A 125 -10.59 -0.52 -39.90
CA LEU A 125 -10.51 -1.50 -38.81
C LEU A 125 -11.35 -2.76 -39.07
N ASP A 126 -12.42 -2.68 -39.89
CA ASP A 126 -13.32 -3.81 -40.15
C ASP A 126 -12.79 -4.81 -41.20
N ASP A 127 -11.81 -4.44 -42.04
CA ASP A 127 -11.45 -5.20 -43.27
C ASP A 127 -10.16 -6.05 -43.21
N ARG A 128 -9.61 -6.40 -42.03
CA ARG A 128 -8.36 -7.19 -41.96
C ARG A 128 -8.47 -8.50 -41.17
N PRO A 129 -8.60 -9.67 -41.83
CA PRO A 129 -8.48 -10.97 -41.16
C PRO A 129 -7.00 -11.34 -41.00
N ILE A 130 -6.48 -11.35 -39.77
CA ILE A 130 -5.11 -11.78 -39.47
C ILE A 130 -5.12 -13.28 -39.12
N LYS A 131 -4.60 -14.13 -40.01
CA LYS A 131 -4.33 -15.55 -39.74
C LYS A 131 -3.02 -15.70 -38.95
N TYR A 132 -3.08 -16.40 -37.81
CA TYR A 132 -1.90 -16.80 -37.03
C TYR A 132 -1.47 -18.22 -37.42
N ASN A 133 -0.22 -18.39 -37.87
CA ASN A 133 0.43 -19.70 -37.98
C ASN A 133 1.41 -19.88 -36.80
N PHE A 134 1.16 -20.89 -35.98
CA PHE A 134 2.05 -21.31 -34.89
C PHE A 134 3.08 -22.32 -35.37
N VAL A 135 4.34 -22.17 -34.96
CA VAL A 135 5.37 -23.22 -35.04
C VAL A 135 6.02 -23.37 -33.65
N PRO A 136 6.06 -24.57 -33.05
CA PRO A 136 6.64 -24.77 -31.71
C PRO A 136 8.16 -25.02 -31.77
N TYR A 137 8.92 -24.38 -30.88
CA TYR A 137 10.38 -24.55 -30.77
C TYR A 137 10.76 -25.59 -29.70
N ARG A 138 11.59 -26.57 -30.06
CA ARG A 138 12.28 -27.49 -29.15
C ARG A 138 13.77 -27.12 -29.08
N GLY A 139 14.28 -27.00 -27.86
CA GLY A 139 15.58 -27.54 -27.41
C GLY A 139 16.90 -27.03 -28.00
N SER A 140 17.69 -26.46 -27.08
CA SER A 140 19.17 -26.53 -26.93
C SER A 140 20.12 -25.81 -27.90
N GLU A 141 21.03 -25.06 -27.24
CA GLU A 141 22.42 -24.72 -27.57
C GLU A 141 22.78 -23.37 -28.23
N THR A 142 23.69 -22.69 -27.51
CA THR A 142 24.61 -21.61 -27.90
C THR A 142 24.03 -20.24 -28.27
N MET A 143 24.09 -19.31 -27.30
CA MET A 143 23.92 -17.87 -27.51
C MET A 143 25.12 -17.31 -28.27
N GLN A 144 24.94 -17.08 -29.56
CA GLN A 144 25.56 -16.00 -30.34
C GLN A 144 24.74 -15.87 -31.61
N HIS A 145 23.77 -14.95 -31.65
CA HIS A 145 23.26 -14.23 -32.82
C HIS A 145 21.97 -13.49 -32.42
N VAL A 146 22.02 -12.16 -32.46
CA VAL A 146 20.86 -11.29 -32.26
C VAL A 146 19.94 -11.44 -33.47
N ASN A 147 18.69 -11.84 -33.22
CA ASN A 147 17.64 -11.97 -34.24
C ASN A 147 17.21 -10.57 -34.75
N PRO A 148 17.39 -10.23 -36.05
CA PRO A 148 17.05 -8.91 -36.60
C PRO A 148 15.54 -8.63 -36.69
N ASN A 149 14.66 -9.61 -36.42
CA ASN A 149 13.20 -9.40 -36.44
C ASN A 149 12.62 -8.72 -35.19
N PHE A 150 13.43 -8.44 -34.17
CA PHE A 150 13.00 -7.66 -33.00
C PHE A 150 12.95 -6.14 -33.25
N ILE A 151 13.47 -5.66 -34.38
CA ILE A 151 13.56 -4.22 -34.71
C ILE A 151 12.27 -3.70 -35.37
N SER A 152 11.44 -4.54 -36.01
CA SER A 152 10.22 -4.08 -36.70
C SER A 152 9.10 -3.65 -35.76
N HIS A 153 9.07 -4.15 -34.52
CA HIS A 153 8.00 -3.83 -33.55
C HIS A 153 8.19 -2.47 -32.87
N ARG A 154 9.39 -1.85 -32.94
CA ARG A 154 9.61 -0.47 -32.49
C ARG A 154 9.03 0.57 -33.46
N GLY A 155 8.87 0.22 -34.74
CA GLY A 155 8.36 1.13 -35.77
C GLY A 155 6.86 1.38 -35.64
N ALA A 156 6.08 0.30 -35.48
CA ALA A 156 4.63 0.36 -35.24
C ALA A 156 4.30 1.06 -33.92
N PHE A 157 5.02 0.72 -32.83
CA PHE A 157 4.84 1.34 -31.52
C PHE A 157 5.09 2.86 -31.53
N ARG A 158 6.04 3.33 -32.35
CA ARG A 158 6.33 4.77 -32.47
C ARG A 158 5.29 5.51 -33.31
N GLN A 159 4.70 4.86 -34.32
CA GLN A 159 3.60 5.44 -35.10
C GLN A 159 2.29 5.48 -34.31
N ASP A 160 1.95 4.41 -33.59
CA ASP A 160 0.73 4.34 -32.78
C ASP A 160 0.80 5.26 -31.55
N TYR A 161 1.96 5.34 -30.89
CA TYR A 161 2.21 6.33 -29.85
C TYR A 161 2.09 7.76 -30.39
N ASN A 162 2.67 8.06 -31.55
CA ASN A 162 2.54 9.40 -32.14
C ASN A 162 1.10 9.71 -32.57
N LEU A 163 0.33 8.72 -33.05
CA LEU A 163 -1.08 8.89 -33.42
C LEU A 163 -1.97 9.12 -32.20
N ILE A 164 -1.76 8.38 -31.11
CA ILE A 164 -2.50 8.55 -29.85
C ILE A 164 -2.12 9.85 -29.17
N THR A 165 -0.82 10.17 -29.09
CA THR A 165 -0.34 11.43 -28.52
C THR A 165 -0.79 12.63 -29.37
N SER A 166 -0.88 12.47 -30.70
CA SER A 166 -1.46 13.46 -31.60
C SER A 166 -2.98 13.55 -31.46
N ALA A 167 -3.70 12.45 -31.22
CA ALA A 167 -5.15 12.47 -31.01
C ALA A 167 -5.52 13.09 -29.66
N ILE A 168 -4.76 12.81 -28.61
CA ILE A 168 -4.88 13.43 -27.28
C ILE A 168 -4.46 14.89 -27.35
N SER A 169 -3.32 15.22 -27.97
CA SER A 169 -2.88 16.61 -28.14
C SER A 169 -3.81 17.43 -29.02
N SER A 170 -4.37 16.86 -30.09
CA SER A 170 -5.36 17.55 -30.94
C SER A 170 -6.73 17.64 -30.28
N GLY A 171 -7.14 16.66 -29.48
CA GLY A 171 -8.33 16.72 -28.63
C GLY A 171 -8.22 17.80 -27.55
N LEU A 172 -7.06 17.91 -26.91
CA LEU A 172 -6.74 18.95 -25.91
C LEU A 172 -6.54 20.33 -26.56
N GLN A 173 -5.93 20.43 -27.75
CA GLN A 173 -5.80 21.70 -28.48
C GLN A 173 -7.13 22.21 -29.06
N ASN A 174 -8.08 21.32 -29.36
CA ASN A 174 -9.40 21.70 -29.87
C ASN A 174 -10.37 22.15 -28.77
N ARG A 175 -10.06 21.92 -27.49
CA ARG A 175 -10.71 22.61 -26.37
C ARG A 175 -9.95 23.91 -26.14
N VAL A 176 -10.43 24.98 -26.78
CA VAL A 176 -10.01 26.33 -26.41
C VAL A 176 -10.23 26.48 -24.91
N VAL A 177 -9.13 26.47 -24.15
CA VAL A 177 -9.13 26.83 -22.73
C VAL A 177 -9.66 28.26 -22.66
N ASP A 178 -10.94 28.37 -22.31
CA ASP A 178 -11.55 29.66 -22.07
C ASP A 178 -10.87 30.25 -20.83
N LYS A 179 -9.96 31.21 -21.05
CA LYS A 179 -9.23 31.90 -19.98
C LYS A 179 -10.16 32.55 -18.96
N THR A 180 -11.46 32.69 -19.25
CA THR A 180 -12.45 33.18 -18.29
C THR A 180 -12.85 32.14 -17.22
N LEU A 181 -12.49 30.86 -17.36
CA LEU A 181 -12.71 29.83 -16.33
C LEU A 181 -11.70 29.88 -15.18
N ILE A 182 -10.46 30.30 -15.45
CA ILE A 182 -9.42 30.49 -14.42
C ILE A 182 -9.86 31.59 -13.44
N GLU A 183 -10.40 32.70 -13.95
CA GLU A 183 -10.92 33.80 -13.14
C GLU A 183 -12.20 33.44 -12.36
N LYS A 184 -13.00 32.47 -12.84
CA LYS A 184 -14.17 31.96 -12.11
C LYS A 184 -13.83 30.98 -10.98
N SER A 185 -12.62 30.41 -10.98
CA SER A 185 -12.18 29.44 -9.96
C SER A 185 -11.63 30.09 -8.68
N GLY A 186 -11.34 31.40 -8.69
CA GLY A 186 -10.79 32.14 -7.54
C GLY A 186 -9.38 31.73 -7.12
N ARG A 187 -8.65 30.93 -7.91
CA ARG A 187 -7.31 30.43 -7.57
C ARG A 187 -6.22 31.29 -8.23
N ASN A 188 -5.29 31.82 -7.45
CA ASN A 188 -4.12 32.56 -7.93
C ASN A 188 -2.87 31.67 -7.84
N SER A 189 -2.16 31.45 -8.94
CA SER A 189 -0.82 30.82 -8.88
C SER A 189 0.21 31.86 -8.43
N ILE A 190 0.94 31.60 -7.35
CA ILE A 190 2.14 32.36 -6.99
C ILE A 190 3.31 31.35 -6.92
N ASN A 191 4.35 31.56 -7.73
CA ASN A 191 5.58 30.74 -7.75
C ASN A 191 5.39 29.23 -8.04
N GLY A 192 4.38 28.85 -8.84
CA GLY A 192 4.19 27.45 -9.25
C GLY A 192 3.50 26.55 -8.22
N PHE A 193 3.08 27.10 -7.07
CA PHE A 193 2.23 26.41 -6.10
C PHE A 193 0.77 26.84 -6.29
N LEU A 194 -0.14 25.86 -6.35
CA LEU A 194 -1.58 26.10 -6.39
C LEU A 194 -2.05 26.57 -5.01
N THR A 195 -2.68 27.74 -4.92
CA THR A 195 -3.36 28.17 -3.68
C THR A 195 -4.62 27.34 -3.48
N LEU A 196 -4.66 26.55 -2.40
CA LEU A 196 -5.83 25.79 -1.97
C LEU A 196 -7.03 26.71 -1.68
N SER A 197 -8.25 26.24 -1.98
CA SER A 197 -9.48 26.95 -1.64
C SER A 197 -9.81 26.87 -0.15
N THR A 198 -9.59 25.70 0.47
CA THR A 198 -9.76 25.46 1.92
C THR A 198 -9.05 24.16 2.32
N PRO A 199 -7.82 24.22 2.87
CA PRO A 199 -6.99 23.04 3.16
C PRO A 199 -7.66 21.97 4.04
N THR A 200 -8.57 22.40 4.90
CA THR A 200 -9.33 21.53 5.81
C THR A 200 -10.31 20.61 5.09
N LYS A 201 -10.80 21.00 3.90
CA LYS A 201 -11.75 20.24 3.09
C LYS A 201 -11.10 19.52 1.91
N ASP A 202 -10.00 20.07 1.41
CA ASP A 202 -9.33 19.61 0.20
C ASP A 202 -8.83 18.15 0.36
N VAL A 203 -8.23 17.81 1.50
CA VAL A 203 -7.79 16.44 1.84
C VAL A 203 -8.91 15.39 1.75
N TYR A 204 -10.10 15.72 2.26
CA TYR A 204 -11.26 14.81 2.23
C TYR A 204 -11.92 14.76 0.85
N THR A 205 -11.89 15.88 0.11
CA THR A 205 -12.36 15.95 -1.28
C THR A 205 -11.52 15.05 -2.18
N VAL A 206 -10.20 15.13 -2.05
CA VAL A 206 -9.24 14.26 -2.75
C VAL A 206 -9.48 12.80 -2.41
N GLY A 207 -9.59 12.46 -1.11
CA GLY A 207 -9.88 11.10 -0.67
C GLY A 207 -11.19 10.54 -1.23
N LYS A 208 -12.25 11.36 -1.27
CA LYS A 208 -13.53 10.98 -1.89
C LYS A 208 -13.36 10.71 -3.40
N ASN A 209 -12.70 11.59 -4.13
CA ASN A 209 -12.51 11.42 -5.57
C ASN A 209 -11.63 10.22 -5.92
N LEU A 210 -10.62 9.91 -5.11
CA LEU A 210 -9.85 8.67 -5.22
C LEU A 210 -10.73 7.42 -5.05
N LEU A 211 -11.59 7.40 -4.03
CA LEU A 211 -12.53 6.29 -3.81
C LEU A 211 -13.50 6.11 -5.00
N LEU A 212 -14.03 7.21 -5.54
CA LEU A 212 -14.91 7.15 -6.70
C LEU A 212 -14.17 6.72 -7.98
N ALA A 213 -12.94 7.18 -8.18
CA ALA A 213 -12.08 6.76 -9.29
C ALA A 213 -11.76 5.26 -9.23
N HIS A 214 -11.43 4.75 -8.04
CA HIS A 214 -11.29 3.31 -7.78
C HIS A 214 -12.55 2.54 -8.18
N ALA A 215 -13.72 2.94 -7.66
CA ALA A 215 -14.97 2.25 -7.90
C ALA A 215 -15.39 2.28 -9.38
N ALA A 216 -15.17 3.40 -10.07
CA ALA A 216 -15.44 3.54 -11.50
C ALA A 216 -14.55 2.60 -12.35
N ALA A 217 -13.26 2.50 -12.04
CA ALA A 217 -12.35 1.58 -12.71
C ALA A 217 -12.74 0.11 -12.47
N VAL A 218 -13.12 -0.25 -11.24
CA VAL A 218 -13.59 -1.59 -10.88
C VAL A 218 -14.88 -1.95 -11.61
N GLN A 219 -15.87 -1.05 -11.61
CA GLN A 219 -17.13 -1.25 -12.33
C GLN A 219 -16.86 -1.46 -13.82
N SER A 220 -15.98 -0.64 -14.41
CA SER A 220 -15.61 -0.80 -15.81
C SER A 220 -14.93 -2.14 -16.09
N TYR A 221 -13.95 -2.53 -15.27
CA TYR A 221 -13.30 -3.84 -15.38
C TYR A 221 -14.32 -4.98 -15.33
N ARG A 222 -15.22 -4.96 -14.32
CA ARG A 222 -16.23 -5.99 -14.10
C ARG A 222 -17.26 -6.08 -15.24
N THR A 223 -17.66 -4.96 -15.81
CA THR A 223 -18.70 -4.91 -16.85
C THR A 223 -18.17 -5.15 -18.27
N LYS A 224 -16.95 -4.73 -18.57
CA LYS A 224 -16.38 -4.78 -19.93
C LYS A 224 -15.34 -5.88 -20.14
N PHE A 225 -14.59 -6.26 -19.10
CA PHE A 225 -13.41 -7.13 -19.21
C PHE A 225 -13.51 -8.41 -18.38
N LYS A 226 -14.31 -8.43 -17.31
CA LYS A 226 -14.54 -9.62 -16.48
C LYS A 226 -15.66 -10.49 -17.06
N GLY A 227 -15.31 -11.30 -18.06
CA GLY A 227 -15.81 -12.67 -18.18
C GLY A 227 -17.29 -12.98 -18.51
N ASN A 228 -18.21 -12.05 -18.76
CA ASN A 228 -19.62 -12.43 -19.12
C ASN A 228 -20.33 -11.56 -20.18
N VAL A 229 -19.72 -10.49 -20.71
CA VAL A 229 -20.43 -9.58 -21.64
C VAL A 229 -19.93 -9.68 -23.09
N LYS A 230 -18.70 -10.17 -23.34
CA LYS A 230 -18.16 -10.41 -24.69
C LYS A 230 -17.24 -11.64 -24.75
N PRO A 231 -17.51 -12.64 -25.64
CA PRO A 231 -16.73 -13.87 -25.78
C PRO A 231 -15.23 -13.70 -26.09
N GLN A 232 -14.80 -12.51 -26.52
CA GLN A 232 -13.41 -12.22 -26.91
C GLN A 232 -12.61 -11.50 -25.81
N ALA A 233 -13.22 -11.11 -24.69
CA ALA A 233 -12.61 -10.28 -23.64
C ALA A 233 -12.34 -11.04 -22.33
N HIS A 234 -12.23 -12.36 -22.35
CA HIS A 234 -12.09 -13.18 -21.13
C HIS A 234 -10.74 -13.01 -20.44
N GLN A 235 -10.59 -11.94 -19.64
CA GLN A 235 -9.37 -11.72 -18.88
C GLN A 235 -9.33 -12.53 -17.60
N ASN A 236 -10.48 -12.72 -16.93
CA ASN A 236 -10.63 -13.48 -15.68
C ASN A 236 -9.66 -13.09 -14.56
N GLY A 237 -9.16 -11.85 -14.56
CA GLY A 237 -8.32 -11.31 -13.48
C GLY A 237 -9.13 -10.79 -12.29
N GLN A 238 -8.40 -10.45 -11.22
CA GLN A 238 -8.89 -9.84 -10.00
C GLN A 238 -8.46 -8.37 -9.95
N ILE A 239 -9.27 -7.54 -9.32
CA ILE A 239 -8.99 -6.12 -9.12
C ILE A 239 -9.17 -5.72 -7.66
N GLY A 240 -8.21 -4.95 -7.12
CA GLY A 240 -8.18 -4.52 -5.74
C GLY A 240 -7.65 -3.09 -5.57
N ILE A 241 -7.41 -2.75 -4.31
CA ILE A 241 -6.81 -1.48 -3.87
C ILE A 241 -5.67 -1.80 -2.91
N VAL A 242 -4.62 -0.97 -2.91
CA VAL A 242 -3.48 -1.10 -1.98
C VAL A 242 -3.56 0.01 -0.95
N LEU A 243 -3.68 -0.38 0.31
CA LEU A 243 -3.80 0.54 1.45
C LEU A 243 -2.59 0.40 2.36
N VAL A 244 -2.15 1.51 2.93
CA VAL A 244 -1.10 1.53 3.94
C VAL A 244 -1.71 1.63 5.33
N SER A 245 -1.10 0.96 6.29
CA SER A 245 -1.38 1.21 7.70
C SER A 245 -0.14 0.99 8.54
N CYS A 246 -0.04 1.76 9.61
CA CYS A 246 0.79 1.39 10.75
C CYS A 246 -0.04 0.57 11.75
N TRP A 247 0.64 -0.08 12.68
CA TRP A 247 0.01 -0.48 13.93
C TRP A 247 0.17 0.66 14.96
N PHE A 248 -0.85 0.86 15.79
CA PHE A 248 -0.83 1.88 16.83
C PHE A 248 -1.06 1.22 18.18
N GLU A 249 -0.06 1.28 19.04
CA GLU A 249 -0.16 0.91 20.44
C GLU A 249 -0.78 2.09 21.21
N PRO A 250 -1.68 1.87 22.18
CA PRO A 250 -2.03 2.93 23.12
C PRO A 250 -0.79 3.39 23.88
N LEU A 251 -0.60 4.71 24.04
CA LEU A 251 0.51 5.27 24.79
C LEU A 251 0.50 4.70 26.23
N ASN A 252 -0.65 4.82 26.90
CA ASN A 252 -0.99 4.06 28.09
C ASN A 252 -2.06 3.00 27.80
N LYS A 253 -1.70 1.72 27.90
CA LYS A 253 -2.61 0.58 27.66
C LYS A 253 -3.76 0.48 28.68
N ASP A 254 -3.56 1.01 29.88
CA ASP A 254 -4.54 0.96 30.96
C ASP A 254 -5.53 2.13 30.88
N ASP A 255 -5.27 3.12 30.01
CA ASP A 255 -6.16 4.24 29.71
C ASP A 255 -7.12 3.89 28.57
N GLU A 256 -8.41 4.00 28.82
CA GLU A 256 -9.47 3.77 27.83
C GLU A 256 -9.41 4.77 26.67
N GLU A 257 -9.07 6.03 26.93
CA GLU A 257 -9.04 7.05 25.88
C GLU A 257 -7.86 6.87 24.94
N ASP A 258 -6.71 6.40 25.44
CA ASP A 258 -5.57 6.02 24.61
C ASP A 258 -5.85 4.76 23.79
N ARG A 259 -6.58 3.79 24.35
CA ARG A 259 -7.04 2.62 23.58
C ARG A 259 -8.00 3.02 22.46
N LYS A 260 -8.95 3.92 22.72
CA LYS A 260 -9.80 4.51 21.67
C LYS A 260 -8.97 5.30 20.66
N ALA A 261 -7.97 6.04 21.12
CA ALA A 261 -7.09 6.82 20.25
C ALA A 261 -6.33 5.95 19.27
N ALA A 262 -5.79 4.81 19.73
CA ALA A 262 -5.13 3.83 18.87
C ALA A 262 -6.07 3.30 17.78
N VAL A 263 -7.33 2.99 18.13
CA VAL A 263 -8.36 2.58 17.15
C VAL A 263 -8.69 3.72 16.17
N ARG A 264 -8.89 4.95 16.67
CA ARG A 264 -9.13 6.13 15.83
C ARG A 264 -7.98 6.35 14.84
N ALA A 265 -6.73 6.22 15.27
CA ALA A 265 -5.55 6.38 14.41
C ALA A 265 -5.60 5.40 13.22
N ARG A 266 -5.97 4.14 13.47
CA ARG A 266 -6.14 3.14 12.42
C ARG A 266 -7.35 3.41 11.53
N ASP A 267 -8.46 3.89 12.09
CA ASP A 267 -9.64 4.23 11.29
C ASP A 267 -9.37 5.43 10.37
N PHE A 268 -8.64 6.44 10.83
CA PHE A 268 -8.25 7.59 9.99
C PHE A 268 -7.19 7.23 8.94
N MET A 269 -6.38 6.19 9.17
CA MET A 269 -5.35 5.74 8.22
C MET A 269 -5.85 4.67 7.25
N LEU A 270 -6.21 3.49 7.78
CA LEU A 270 -6.67 2.33 7.01
C LEU A 270 -8.17 2.41 6.74
N GLY A 271 -8.96 2.64 7.79
CA GLY A 271 -10.42 2.59 7.73
C GLY A 271 -11.01 3.59 6.73
N TRP A 272 -10.40 4.76 6.60
CA TRP A 272 -10.82 5.84 5.70
C TRP A 272 -11.03 5.35 4.27
N PHE A 273 -10.20 4.42 3.80
CA PHE A 273 -10.31 3.85 2.46
C PHE A 273 -10.84 2.42 2.46
N LEU A 274 -10.55 1.61 3.49
CA LEU A 274 -10.97 0.22 3.55
C LEU A 274 -12.49 0.09 3.78
N GLU A 275 -13.06 0.85 4.70
CA GLU A 275 -14.47 0.71 5.05
C GLU A 275 -15.42 1.13 3.92
N PRO A 276 -15.13 2.20 3.15
CA PRO A 276 -15.92 2.55 1.97
C PRO A 276 -15.91 1.46 0.90
N VAL A 277 -14.76 0.87 0.55
CA VAL A 277 -14.71 -0.16 -0.52
C VAL A 277 -15.36 -1.49 -0.11
N LEU A 278 -15.56 -1.72 1.20
CA LEU A 278 -16.26 -2.90 1.71
C LEU A 278 -17.76 -2.65 1.89
N SER A 279 -18.14 -1.48 2.42
CA SER A 279 -19.52 -1.21 2.89
C SER A 279 -20.23 -0.02 2.24
N GLY A 280 -19.50 0.84 1.54
CA GLY A 280 -19.98 2.13 1.03
C GLY A 280 -20.10 3.21 2.11
N ARG A 281 -19.48 3.05 3.29
CA ARG A 281 -19.51 4.02 4.39
C ARG A 281 -18.11 4.30 4.94
N TYR A 282 -17.90 5.54 5.40
CA TYR A 282 -16.73 5.87 6.20
C TYR A 282 -16.81 5.26 7.61
N PRO A 283 -15.67 5.05 8.29
CA PRO A 283 -15.64 4.62 9.68
C PRO A 283 -16.39 5.58 10.61
N LEU A 284 -17.07 5.04 11.63
CA LEU A 284 -17.78 5.85 12.63
C LEU A 284 -16.85 6.86 13.32
N ASN A 285 -15.63 6.44 13.67
CA ASN A 285 -14.63 7.32 14.27
C ASN A 285 -14.28 8.52 13.38
N MET A 286 -14.41 8.43 12.04
CA MET A 286 -14.24 9.59 11.18
C MET A 286 -15.51 10.44 11.08
N ILE A 287 -16.68 9.80 11.02
CA ILE A 287 -17.98 10.50 10.96
C ILE A 287 -18.19 11.35 12.22
N ASP A 288 -17.80 10.85 13.39
CA ASP A 288 -17.99 11.52 14.67
C ASP A 288 -16.98 12.66 14.90
N ASN A 289 -15.81 12.58 14.25
CA ASN A 289 -14.69 13.49 14.47
C ASN A 289 -14.54 14.56 13.39
N VAL A 290 -14.96 14.28 12.16
CA VAL A 290 -14.82 15.21 11.02
C VAL A 290 -16.13 15.93 10.80
N SER A 291 -16.07 17.25 10.59
CA SER A 291 -17.27 18.03 10.25
C SER A 291 -17.99 17.43 9.03
N GLY A 292 -19.30 17.23 9.12
CA GLY A 292 -20.09 16.65 8.02
C GLY A 292 -20.06 17.45 6.72
N SER A 293 -19.65 18.74 6.76
CA SER A 293 -19.41 19.54 5.55
C SER A 293 -18.11 19.18 4.83
N ASN A 294 -17.14 18.62 5.56
CA ASN A 294 -15.85 18.15 5.04
C ASN A 294 -15.91 16.67 4.65
N LEU A 295 -16.65 15.86 5.41
CA LEU A 295 -16.82 14.42 5.15
C LEU A 295 -18.32 14.07 4.96
N PRO A 296 -18.95 14.55 3.87
CA PRO A 296 -20.34 14.23 3.61
C PRO A 296 -20.51 12.73 3.34
N PRO A 297 -21.66 12.13 3.73
CA PRO A 297 -21.95 10.74 3.41
C PRO A 297 -22.00 10.52 1.88
N PHE A 298 -21.70 9.30 1.46
CA PHE A 298 -21.84 8.90 0.07
C PHE A 298 -23.32 8.93 -0.35
N LYS A 299 -23.57 9.37 -1.58
CA LYS A 299 -24.88 9.25 -2.23
C LYS A 299 -25.19 7.78 -2.52
N SER A 300 -26.45 7.44 -2.75
CA SER A 300 -26.86 6.04 -2.98
C SER A 300 -26.13 5.38 -4.14
N ASP A 301 -25.93 6.11 -5.25
CA ASP A 301 -25.18 5.64 -6.41
C ASP A 301 -23.68 5.47 -6.13
N GLU A 302 -23.10 6.36 -5.32
CA GLU A 302 -21.71 6.23 -4.84
C GLU A 302 -21.54 5.02 -3.90
N VAL A 303 -22.52 4.76 -3.02
CA VAL A 303 -22.55 3.57 -2.14
C VAL A 303 -22.58 2.29 -2.96
N ASP A 304 -23.46 2.22 -3.96
CA ASP A 304 -23.60 1.04 -4.83
C ASP A 304 -22.34 0.78 -5.66
N LEU A 305 -21.62 1.83 -6.05
CA LEU A 305 -20.32 1.72 -6.73
C LEU A 305 -19.22 1.21 -5.80
N LEU A 306 -19.16 1.69 -4.57
CA LEU A 306 -18.08 1.41 -3.63
C LEU A 306 -18.20 0.06 -2.95
N LYS A 307 -19.41 -0.35 -2.56
CA LYS A 307 -19.62 -1.54 -1.74
C LYS A 307 -19.14 -2.82 -2.45
N GLY A 308 -18.15 -3.50 -1.87
CA GLY A 308 -17.57 -4.72 -2.43
C GLY A 308 -16.77 -4.49 -3.72
N SER A 309 -16.18 -3.30 -3.87
CA SER A 309 -15.40 -2.92 -5.07
C SER A 309 -13.98 -3.49 -5.10
N ILE A 310 -13.66 -4.48 -4.25
CA ILE A 310 -12.37 -5.16 -4.25
C ILE A 310 -12.53 -6.68 -4.27
N ASP A 311 -11.69 -7.36 -5.06
CA ASP A 311 -11.55 -8.82 -5.09
C ASP A 311 -10.44 -9.31 -4.14
N PHE A 312 -9.52 -8.42 -3.75
CA PHE A 312 -8.46 -8.62 -2.76
C PHE A 312 -8.04 -7.28 -2.14
N LEU A 313 -7.47 -7.32 -0.94
CA LEU A 313 -6.86 -6.17 -0.28
C LEU A 313 -5.33 -6.24 -0.41
N GLY A 314 -4.71 -5.22 -1.01
CA GLY A 314 -3.28 -4.98 -0.87
C GLY A 314 -3.01 -4.22 0.43
N LEU A 315 -2.05 -4.68 1.22
CA LEU A 315 -1.65 -4.04 2.47
C LEU A 315 -0.17 -3.71 2.45
N ASN A 316 0.15 -2.43 2.59
CA ASN A 316 1.50 -1.93 2.80
C ASN A 316 1.70 -1.71 4.31
N TYR A 317 2.78 -2.28 4.85
CA TYR A 317 3.12 -2.16 6.27
C TYR A 317 4.62 -2.00 6.45
N TYR A 318 5.02 -1.10 7.33
CA TYR A 318 6.43 -0.81 7.59
C TYR A 318 6.78 -0.72 9.07
N THR A 319 5.94 -0.07 9.88
CA THR A 319 6.27 0.37 11.24
C THR A 319 5.02 0.44 12.14
N SER A 320 5.24 0.77 13.41
CA SER A 320 4.21 1.06 14.41
C SER A 320 4.53 2.36 15.16
N PHE A 321 3.53 2.90 15.85
CA PHE A 321 3.66 4.07 16.73
C PHE A 321 2.88 3.88 18.04
N TYR A 322 3.16 4.70 19.05
CA TYR A 322 2.23 4.92 20.16
C TYR A 322 1.23 6.02 19.81
N ALA A 323 -0.01 5.91 20.29
CA ALA A 323 -1.07 6.90 20.10
C ALA A 323 -1.73 7.23 21.45
N SER A 324 -1.99 8.51 21.68
CA SER A 324 -2.79 8.97 22.83
C SER A 324 -3.95 9.85 22.38
N HIS A 325 -4.96 9.97 23.25
CA HIS A 325 -6.01 10.94 23.02
C HIS A 325 -5.48 12.36 23.26
N ASP A 326 -5.68 13.23 22.27
CA ASP A 326 -5.39 14.67 22.40
C ASP A 326 -6.63 15.45 21.92
N PRO A 327 -7.47 15.99 22.82
CA PRO A 327 -8.65 16.77 22.41
C PRO A 327 -8.29 18.18 21.92
N ASP A 328 -7.08 18.67 22.23
CA ASP A 328 -6.62 20.00 21.83
C ASP A 328 -5.24 19.99 21.17
N PRO A 329 -5.09 19.30 20.02
CA PRO A 329 -3.82 19.28 19.33
C PRO A 329 -3.44 20.69 18.89
N LYS A 330 -2.14 20.98 18.94
CA LYS A 330 -1.56 22.29 18.58
C LYS A 330 -1.96 22.75 17.17
N ILE A 331 -2.31 21.83 16.29
CA ILE A 331 -2.83 22.11 14.96
C ILE A 331 -4.31 22.48 15.09
N THR A 332 -4.68 23.67 14.64
CA THR A 332 -5.99 24.25 14.93
C THR A 332 -7.10 23.88 13.94
N SER A 333 -6.79 23.20 12.81
CA SER A 333 -7.80 22.80 11.83
C SER A 333 -7.34 21.68 10.88
N GLY A 334 -8.30 21.01 10.23
CA GLY A 334 -8.08 20.02 9.18
C GLY A 334 -7.75 18.62 9.71
N TYR A 335 -7.29 17.74 8.82
CA TYR A 335 -7.10 16.30 9.08
C TYR A 335 -6.38 15.97 10.41
N ASN A 336 -5.31 16.69 10.74
CA ASN A 336 -4.57 16.47 11.99
C ASN A 336 -5.33 16.91 13.25
N LYS A 337 -6.15 17.97 13.17
CA LYS A 337 -7.02 18.39 14.28
C LYS A 337 -8.19 17.42 14.44
N ASP A 338 -8.84 17.04 13.34
CA ASP A 338 -10.07 16.24 13.36
C ASP A 338 -9.85 14.89 14.07
N GLN A 339 -8.67 14.28 13.94
CA GLN A 339 -8.31 13.02 14.57
C GLN A 339 -8.41 13.00 16.11
N ASN A 340 -8.16 14.14 16.78
CA ASN A 340 -7.98 14.22 18.23
C ASN A 340 -6.95 13.20 18.78
N LEU A 341 -5.73 13.24 18.20
CA LEU A 341 -4.64 12.31 18.46
C LEU A 341 -3.31 13.02 18.64
N ALA A 342 -2.46 12.43 19.47
CA ALA A 342 -1.02 12.62 19.43
C ALA A 342 -0.32 11.28 19.17
N ILE A 343 0.72 11.30 18.32
CA ILE A 343 1.44 10.10 17.86
C ILE A 343 2.91 10.20 18.29
N TYR A 344 3.46 9.10 18.80
CA TYR A 344 4.79 9.06 19.38
C TYR A 344 5.58 7.84 18.89
N GLN A 345 6.91 7.98 18.86
CA GLN A 345 7.85 6.89 18.59
C GLN A 345 8.43 6.28 19.86
N GLU A 346 8.20 6.94 20.99
CA GLU A 346 8.69 6.56 22.31
C GLU A 346 7.72 7.04 23.39
N LYS A 347 7.82 6.46 24.57
CA LYS A 347 7.01 6.82 25.74
C LYS A 347 7.82 6.70 27.02
N GLU A 348 7.39 7.42 28.05
CA GLU A 348 8.00 7.35 29.38
C GLU A 348 7.34 6.25 30.22
N VAL A 349 8.15 5.40 30.85
CA VAL A 349 7.73 4.37 31.81
C VAL A 349 8.59 4.51 33.06
N GLY A 350 8.09 5.23 34.05
CA GLY A 350 8.89 5.62 35.22
C GLY A 350 9.96 6.64 34.83
N GLU A 351 11.23 6.28 35.00
CA GLU A 351 12.38 7.11 34.59
C GLU A 351 13.00 6.65 33.25
N GLU A 352 12.40 5.66 32.58
CA GLU A 352 12.90 5.10 31.33
C GLU A 352 12.09 5.55 30.11
N THR A 353 12.79 5.99 29.06
CA THR A 353 12.21 6.19 27.73
C THR A 353 12.20 4.88 26.93
N VAL A 354 11.02 4.38 26.62
CA VAL A 354 10.79 3.15 25.85
C VAL A 354 10.42 3.50 24.40
N LYS A 355 11.27 3.13 23.46
CA LYS A 355 10.99 3.26 22.01
C LYS A 355 10.06 2.15 21.53
N ILE A 356 9.23 2.45 20.53
CA ILE A 356 8.32 1.47 19.92
C ILE A 356 9.08 0.31 19.23
N GLY A 357 10.32 0.56 18.80
CA GLY A 357 11.21 -0.43 18.18
C GLY A 357 12.61 0.10 17.91
N GLU A 358 13.43 -0.69 17.23
CA GLU A 358 14.73 -0.23 16.72
C GLU A 358 14.54 0.66 15.50
N ARG A 359 15.18 1.83 15.45
CA ARG A 359 15.04 2.76 14.31
C ARG A 359 15.90 2.30 13.14
N ALA A 360 15.33 2.31 11.94
CA ALA A 360 16.05 2.01 10.70
C ALA A 360 16.81 3.23 10.15
N GLY A 361 17.11 3.25 8.84
CA GLY A 361 17.78 4.37 8.17
C GLY A 361 16.98 5.67 8.22
N SER A 362 15.66 5.57 8.05
CA SER A 362 14.75 6.71 8.06
C SER A 362 14.27 7.07 9.46
N HIS A 363 14.03 8.37 9.69
CA HIS A 363 13.55 8.88 10.98
C HIS A 363 12.14 8.39 11.36
N TRP A 364 11.34 7.97 10.38
CA TRP A 364 9.95 7.56 10.56
C TRP A 364 9.79 6.03 10.75
N LEU A 365 10.79 5.23 10.35
CA LEU A 365 10.68 3.78 10.29
C LEU A 365 11.33 3.13 11.51
N TYR A 366 10.50 2.48 12.32
CA TYR A 366 10.90 1.66 13.45
C TYR A 366 10.56 0.20 13.15
N ILE A 367 11.47 -0.71 13.46
CA ILE A 367 11.34 -2.14 13.18
C ILE A 367 10.48 -2.76 14.29
N VAL A 368 9.19 -2.99 13.98
CA VAL A 368 8.19 -3.47 14.94
C VAL A 368 7.44 -4.68 14.38
N PRO A 369 8.09 -5.86 14.25
CA PRO A 369 7.52 -6.99 13.53
C PRO A 369 6.24 -7.56 14.15
N HIS A 370 6.01 -7.40 15.45
CA HIS A 370 4.74 -7.82 16.07
C HIS A 370 3.55 -6.96 15.64
N GLY A 371 3.77 -5.72 15.22
CA GLY A 371 2.70 -4.81 14.81
C GLY A 371 1.96 -5.29 13.56
N ILE A 372 2.63 -5.94 12.61
CA ILE A 372 1.94 -6.52 11.43
C ILE A 372 1.01 -7.66 11.83
N TYR A 373 1.37 -8.44 12.87
CA TYR A 373 0.50 -9.50 13.39
C TYR A 373 -0.75 -8.91 14.02
N GLU A 374 -0.60 -7.91 14.89
CA GLU A 374 -1.73 -7.24 15.55
C GLU A 374 -2.65 -6.55 14.53
N LEU A 375 -2.08 -5.85 13.55
CA LEU A 375 -2.83 -5.21 12.47
C LEU A 375 -3.63 -6.23 11.66
N LEU A 376 -3.01 -7.33 11.21
CA LEU A 376 -3.69 -8.37 10.45
C LEU A 376 -4.80 -9.04 11.25
N LYS A 377 -4.55 -9.28 12.55
CA LYS A 377 -5.54 -9.84 13.47
C LYS A 377 -6.75 -8.91 13.62
N GLU A 378 -6.51 -7.62 13.83
CA GLU A 378 -7.59 -6.64 13.98
C GLU A 378 -8.40 -6.48 12.68
N ILE A 379 -7.74 -6.39 11.52
CA ILE A 379 -8.43 -6.34 10.22
C ILE A 379 -9.35 -7.54 10.07
N ASN A 380 -8.87 -8.74 10.39
CA ASN A 380 -9.67 -9.95 10.32
C ASN A 380 -10.84 -9.91 11.32
N GLN A 381 -10.61 -9.52 12.58
CA GLN A 381 -11.67 -9.45 13.58
C GLN A 381 -12.76 -8.44 13.23
N LYS A 382 -12.39 -7.27 12.71
CA LYS A 382 -13.33 -6.19 12.37
C LYS A 382 -14.08 -6.46 11.07
N TYR A 383 -13.40 -6.97 10.04
CA TYR A 383 -13.93 -7.00 8.67
C TYR A 383 -14.27 -8.42 8.14
N ASN A 384 -13.85 -9.51 8.79
CA ASN A 384 -14.18 -10.87 8.36
C ASN A 384 -15.54 -11.34 8.91
N ASN A 385 -16.61 -10.66 8.47
CA ASN A 385 -17.99 -11.00 8.80
C ASN A 385 -18.91 -10.73 7.59
N SER A 386 -20.18 -11.09 7.68
CA SER A 386 -21.14 -10.97 6.57
C SER A 386 -21.44 -9.52 6.16
N THR A 387 -21.13 -8.53 6.99
CA THR A 387 -21.35 -7.11 6.67
C THR A 387 -20.30 -6.58 5.69
N TYR A 388 -19.03 -6.91 5.95
CA TYR A 388 -17.90 -6.37 5.18
C TYR A 388 -17.33 -7.37 4.17
N ASN A 389 -17.43 -8.67 4.45
CA ASN A 389 -16.97 -9.75 3.59
C ASN A 389 -15.51 -9.56 3.11
N LEU A 390 -14.59 -9.38 4.07
CA LEU A 390 -13.18 -9.12 3.83
C LEU A 390 -12.57 -10.13 2.82
N PRO A 391 -12.03 -9.65 1.67
CA PRO A 391 -11.38 -10.53 0.71
C PRO A 391 -9.96 -10.94 1.16
N PRO A 392 -9.29 -11.86 0.43
CA PRO A 392 -7.91 -12.23 0.75
C PRO A 392 -6.96 -11.03 0.77
N ILE A 393 -5.97 -11.08 1.66
CA ILE A 393 -4.96 -10.03 1.84
C ILE A 393 -3.67 -10.41 1.12
N TYR A 394 -3.05 -9.45 0.44
CA TYR A 394 -1.69 -9.54 -0.06
C TYR A 394 -0.86 -8.47 0.64
N ILE A 395 0.27 -8.83 1.24
CA ILE A 395 1.24 -7.84 1.70
C ILE A 395 1.96 -7.32 0.47
N THR A 396 1.58 -6.13 0.02
CA THR A 396 2.01 -5.56 -1.27
C THR A 396 3.27 -4.72 -1.17
N GLU A 397 3.56 -4.23 0.03
CA GLU A 397 4.84 -3.65 0.38
C GLU A 397 5.17 -3.93 1.85
N ASN A 398 6.40 -4.38 2.10
CA ASN A 398 7.00 -4.46 3.43
C ASN A 398 8.52 -4.46 3.28
N GLY A 399 9.21 -3.59 4.02
CA GLY A 399 10.63 -3.37 3.81
C GLY A 399 11.28 -2.51 4.87
N VAL A 400 12.61 -2.43 4.81
CA VAL A 400 13.41 -1.58 5.69
C VAL A 400 14.49 -0.89 4.89
N ASP A 401 14.73 0.37 5.23
CA ASP A 401 15.76 1.16 4.58
C ASP A 401 17.06 1.20 5.35
N GLU A 402 18.14 1.42 4.59
CA GLU A 402 19.37 1.94 5.14
C GLU A 402 19.69 3.32 4.56
N LYS A 403 20.40 4.13 5.35
CA LYS A 403 20.91 5.41 4.87
C LYS A 403 21.98 5.17 3.81
N HIS A 404 21.90 5.91 2.70
CA HIS A 404 22.95 5.85 1.69
C HIS A 404 24.26 6.42 2.25
N ASP A 405 25.30 5.60 2.22
CA ASP A 405 26.68 6.02 2.49
C ASP A 405 27.51 5.95 1.21
N HIS A 406 27.86 7.12 0.66
CA HIS A 406 28.68 7.26 -0.55
C HIS A 406 30.12 6.76 -0.37
N ARG A 407 30.57 6.49 0.86
CA ARG A 407 31.93 6.01 1.15
C ARG A 407 32.05 4.49 1.00
N LEU A 408 30.92 3.77 0.95
CA LEU A 408 30.92 2.32 0.81
C LEU A 408 31.15 1.92 -0.64
N THR A 409 31.99 0.91 -0.86
CA THR A 409 32.02 0.18 -2.12
C THR A 409 30.69 -0.55 -2.34
N ALA A 410 30.33 -0.86 -3.60
CA ALA A 410 29.14 -1.65 -3.89
C ALA A 410 29.10 -2.98 -3.11
N TYR A 411 30.24 -3.66 -2.96
CA TYR A 411 30.33 -4.88 -2.17
C TYR A 411 30.00 -4.66 -0.68
N GLN A 412 30.45 -3.56 -0.08
CA GLN A 412 30.12 -3.23 1.31
C GLN A 412 28.65 -2.81 1.46
N ALA A 413 28.13 -2.02 0.52
CA ALA A 413 26.73 -1.60 0.51
C ALA A 413 25.75 -2.78 0.30
N CYS A 414 26.21 -3.88 -0.29
CA CYS A 414 25.44 -5.11 -0.44
C CYS A 414 25.33 -5.95 0.85
N LYS A 415 26.03 -5.61 1.94
CA LYS A 415 25.98 -6.35 3.22
C LYS A 415 24.85 -5.85 4.12
N ASP A 416 23.64 -6.30 3.83
CA ASP A 416 22.39 -5.83 4.44
C ASP A 416 21.70 -6.89 5.31
N THR A 417 22.45 -7.55 6.20
CA THR A 417 21.92 -8.61 7.07
C THR A 417 20.75 -8.17 7.96
N HIS A 418 20.69 -6.89 8.34
CA HIS A 418 19.55 -6.34 9.07
C HIS A 418 18.24 -6.41 8.25
N ARG A 419 18.29 -6.22 6.92
CA ARG A 419 17.15 -6.39 6.02
C ARG A 419 16.67 -7.84 5.95
N ILE A 420 17.60 -8.80 5.98
CA ILE A 420 17.26 -10.23 6.09
C ILE A 420 16.46 -10.49 7.38
N LYS A 421 16.99 -10.02 8.52
CA LYS A 421 16.33 -10.20 9.82
C LYS A 421 14.94 -9.55 9.83
N TYR A 422 14.82 -8.33 9.31
CA TYR A 422 13.54 -7.62 9.17
C TYR A 422 12.50 -8.48 8.45
N HIS A 423 12.83 -8.98 7.25
CA HIS A 423 11.89 -9.79 6.48
C HIS A 423 11.56 -11.12 7.16
N GLN A 424 12.54 -11.78 7.81
CA GLN A 424 12.30 -13.00 8.57
C GLN A 424 11.30 -12.79 9.71
N ASP A 425 11.49 -11.72 10.50
CA ASP A 425 10.63 -11.44 11.65
C ASP A 425 9.21 -11.06 11.21
N HIS A 426 9.06 -10.26 10.15
CA HIS A 426 7.74 -9.89 9.61
C HIS A 426 7.02 -11.08 8.97
N LEU A 427 7.72 -11.90 8.17
CA LEU A 427 7.16 -13.14 7.62
C LEU A 427 6.75 -14.13 8.73
N GLY A 428 7.52 -14.21 9.82
CA GLY A 428 7.16 -15.00 10.99
C GLY A 428 5.87 -14.53 11.66
N ASN A 429 5.66 -13.22 11.78
CA ASN A 429 4.44 -12.64 12.33
C ASN A 429 3.23 -12.77 11.40
N ILE A 430 3.43 -12.68 10.08
CA ILE A 430 2.39 -13.00 9.09
C ILE A 430 2.00 -14.48 9.20
N LEU A 431 2.98 -15.38 9.28
CA LEU A 431 2.72 -16.82 9.44
C LEU A 431 1.99 -17.10 10.76
N LYS A 432 2.32 -16.39 11.83
CA LYS A 432 1.59 -16.43 13.11
C LYS A 432 0.12 -16.03 12.92
N ALA A 433 -0.16 -14.92 12.22
CA ALA A 433 -1.54 -14.47 11.95
C ALA A 433 -2.33 -15.48 11.08
N MET A 434 -1.69 -16.08 10.07
CA MET A 434 -2.31 -17.10 9.22
C MET A 434 -2.67 -18.40 9.98
N ASN A 435 -1.97 -18.67 11.08
CA ASN A 435 -2.16 -19.84 11.93
C ASN A 435 -2.81 -19.53 13.28
N ASP A 436 -3.30 -18.30 13.49
CA ASP A 436 -3.96 -17.91 14.73
C ASP A 436 -5.22 -18.76 14.93
N LYS A 437 -5.35 -19.35 16.12
CA LYS A 437 -6.46 -20.23 16.50
C LYS A 437 -7.74 -19.44 16.77
N ASP A 438 -7.62 -18.17 17.14
CA ASP A 438 -8.74 -17.30 17.47
C ASP A 438 -9.32 -16.59 16.23
N GLY A 439 -8.72 -16.81 15.06
CA GLY A 439 -9.19 -16.26 13.80
C GLY A 439 -8.08 -16.24 12.75
N LYS A 440 -8.07 -17.24 11.86
CA LYS A 440 -7.07 -17.34 10.80
C LYS A 440 -7.20 -16.20 9.81
N VAL A 441 -6.10 -15.48 9.58
CA VAL A 441 -6.05 -14.40 8.59
C VAL A 441 -5.73 -14.97 7.20
N ASN A 442 -6.51 -14.61 6.19
CA ASN A 442 -6.37 -15.11 4.83
C ASN A 442 -5.34 -14.30 4.00
N VAL A 443 -4.05 -14.42 4.36
CA VAL A 443 -2.95 -13.81 3.59
C VAL A 443 -2.52 -14.74 2.44
N LYS A 444 -2.33 -14.19 1.23
CA LYS A 444 -2.03 -14.94 0.00
C LYS A 444 -0.69 -14.64 -0.64
N GLY A 445 -0.07 -13.52 -0.31
CA GLY A 445 1.21 -13.13 -0.89
C GLY A 445 1.97 -12.12 -0.06
N TYR A 446 3.27 -12.02 -0.34
CA TYR A 446 4.19 -11.10 0.30
C TYR A 446 5.17 -10.55 -0.74
N PHE A 447 5.15 -9.23 -0.93
CA PHE A 447 5.99 -8.51 -1.87
C PHE A 447 6.96 -7.63 -1.08
N ALA A 448 8.26 -7.92 -1.20
CA ALA A 448 9.28 -7.14 -0.52
C ALA A 448 9.42 -5.76 -1.18
N TRP A 449 9.26 -4.70 -0.38
CA TRP A 449 9.67 -3.36 -0.81
C TRP A 449 11.15 -3.16 -0.47
N SER A 450 12.05 -2.97 -1.43
CA SER A 450 11.80 -2.89 -2.88
C SER A 450 12.68 -3.84 -3.67
N PHE A 451 12.31 -4.05 -4.94
CA PHE A 451 13.13 -4.88 -5.83
C PHE A 451 14.54 -4.29 -5.99
N CYS A 452 14.68 -2.98 -6.17
CA CYS A 452 15.96 -2.31 -6.23
C CYS A 452 15.91 -0.93 -5.58
N ASP A 453 17.09 -0.41 -5.21
CA ASP A 453 17.21 0.97 -4.77
C ASP A 453 16.60 1.90 -5.83
N ASN A 454 15.82 2.87 -5.39
CA ASN A 454 15.03 3.74 -6.24
C ASN A 454 14.97 5.17 -5.65
N PHE A 455 14.16 6.04 -6.26
CA PHE A 455 13.94 7.40 -5.79
C PHE A 455 12.89 7.40 -4.68
N GLU A 456 13.33 7.58 -3.44
CA GLU A 456 12.47 7.54 -2.24
C GLU A 456 11.87 8.93 -1.97
N TRP A 457 11.07 9.40 -2.93
CA TRP A 457 10.23 10.59 -2.80
C TRP A 457 10.98 11.81 -2.25
N GLN A 458 10.51 12.40 -1.14
CA GLN A 458 11.09 13.60 -0.52
C GLN A 458 12.56 13.44 -0.07
N VAL A 459 13.03 12.21 0.19
CA VAL A 459 14.42 11.95 0.61
C VAL A 459 15.32 11.53 -0.56
N GLY A 460 14.78 11.49 -1.78
CA GLY A 460 15.52 11.19 -3.01
C GLY A 460 16.27 9.87 -2.93
N TYR A 461 17.56 9.89 -3.28
CA TYR A 461 18.41 8.68 -3.28
C TYR A 461 19.18 8.44 -1.98
N THR A 462 18.82 9.16 -0.90
CA THR A 462 19.53 9.09 0.39
C THR A 462 19.06 7.95 1.30
N SER A 463 17.94 7.31 0.95
CA SER A 463 17.41 6.11 1.58
C SER A 463 17.40 4.97 0.56
N ARG A 464 17.69 3.74 0.99
CA ARG A 464 17.81 2.56 0.14
C ARG A 464 16.99 1.41 0.69
N PHE A 465 15.89 1.08 0.00
CA PHE A 465 15.00 -0.03 0.33
C PHE A 465 15.28 -1.32 -0.45
N GLY A 466 16.08 -1.25 -1.51
CA GLY A 466 16.18 -2.32 -2.49
C GLY A 466 16.86 -3.58 -1.95
N ILE A 467 16.40 -4.76 -2.34
CA ILE A 467 17.19 -6.00 -2.21
C ILE A 467 18.31 -6.07 -3.27
N ILE A 468 18.20 -5.24 -4.32
CA ILE A 468 19.26 -5.02 -5.32
C ILE A 468 19.82 -3.61 -5.13
N TYR A 469 21.13 -3.52 -4.91
CA TYR A 469 21.85 -2.26 -4.87
C TYR A 469 21.97 -1.68 -6.30
N ILE A 470 21.67 -0.38 -6.43
CA ILE A 470 21.89 0.37 -7.68
C ILE A 470 23.10 1.29 -7.51
N ASP A 471 24.10 1.06 -8.35
CA ASP A 471 25.26 1.94 -8.49
C ASP A 471 24.92 3.10 -9.44
N TYR A 472 24.47 4.21 -8.86
CA TYR A 472 24.10 5.41 -9.62
C TYR A 472 25.26 6.02 -10.41
N MET A 473 26.50 5.79 -9.97
CA MET A 473 27.70 6.36 -10.61
C MET A 473 28.26 5.45 -11.70
N ASN A 474 27.91 4.16 -11.69
CA ASN A 474 28.38 3.16 -12.64
C ASN A 474 27.25 2.66 -13.55
N HIS A 475 26.69 3.56 -14.36
CA HIS A 475 25.66 3.21 -15.37
C HIS A 475 24.45 2.44 -14.79
N LEU A 476 24.05 2.76 -13.56
CA LEU A 476 22.96 2.07 -12.85
C LEU A 476 23.23 0.56 -12.71
N ARG A 477 24.47 0.13 -12.49
CA ARG A 477 24.77 -1.31 -12.35
C ARG A 477 24.01 -1.91 -11.18
N ARG A 478 23.46 -3.11 -11.38
CA ARG A 478 22.67 -3.86 -10.39
C ARG A 478 23.58 -4.84 -9.65
N HIS A 479 23.60 -4.77 -8.33
CA HIS A 479 24.35 -5.69 -7.47
C HIS A 479 23.38 -6.35 -6.47
N PRO A 480 23.17 -7.67 -6.53
CA PRO A 480 22.34 -8.35 -5.54
C PRO A 480 22.91 -8.17 -4.14
N LYS A 481 22.10 -7.67 -3.20
CA LYS A 481 22.48 -7.61 -1.79
C LYS A 481 22.38 -9.01 -1.17
N GLU A 482 22.88 -9.15 0.06
CA GLU A 482 22.76 -10.41 0.80
C GLU A 482 21.29 -10.80 1.00
N SER A 483 20.40 -9.84 1.18
CA SER A 483 18.94 -10.05 1.22
C SER A 483 18.37 -10.67 -0.05
N ALA A 484 18.78 -10.23 -1.24
CA ALA A 484 18.37 -10.88 -2.50
C ALA A 484 18.86 -12.33 -2.58
N THR A 485 20.08 -12.59 -2.13
CA THR A 485 20.64 -13.95 -2.08
C THR A 485 19.87 -14.82 -1.09
N TRP A 486 19.48 -14.26 0.06
CA TRP A 486 18.65 -14.95 1.05
C TRP A 486 17.26 -15.29 0.49
N PHE A 487 16.55 -14.33 -0.12
CA PHE A 487 15.25 -14.59 -0.76
C PHE A 487 15.34 -15.68 -1.83
N SER A 488 16.39 -15.65 -2.66
CA SER A 488 16.62 -16.70 -3.67
C SER A 488 16.71 -18.09 -3.04
N LYS A 489 17.48 -18.25 -1.95
CA LYS A 489 17.60 -19.53 -1.23
C LYS A 489 16.29 -19.94 -0.54
N PHE A 490 15.63 -18.98 0.11
CA PHE A 490 14.36 -19.19 0.81
C PHE A 490 13.27 -19.73 -0.15
N LEU A 491 13.14 -19.13 -1.33
CA LEU A 491 12.12 -19.51 -2.32
C LEU A 491 12.44 -20.85 -3.02
N VAL A 492 13.71 -21.20 -3.23
CA VAL A 492 14.10 -22.48 -3.86
C VAL A 492 13.96 -23.66 -2.90
N LYS A 493 14.27 -23.48 -1.60
CA LYS A 493 14.15 -24.55 -0.60
C LYS A 493 12.72 -25.06 -0.48
N ASN A 494 11.73 -24.17 -0.59
CA ASN A 494 10.32 -24.54 -0.54
C ASN A 494 9.86 -25.35 -1.76
N LYS A 495 10.49 -25.19 -2.93
CA LYS A 495 10.18 -26.03 -4.12
C LYS A 495 10.74 -27.46 -4.03
N SER A 496 11.74 -27.68 -3.18
CA SER A 496 12.40 -28.98 -3.02
C SER A 496 11.82 -29.81 -1.86
N GLY A 497 10.97 -29.20 -1.03
CA GLY A 497 10.34 -29.82 0.15
C GLY A 497 9.12 -30.68 -0.16
N ASP A 498 8.47 -30.50 -1.32
CA ASP A 498 7.27 -31.26 -1.71
C ASP A 498 7.54 -32.71 -2.16
N ASN A 499 8.78 -33.21 -2.00
CA ASN A 499 9.14 -34.57 -2.39
C ASN A 499 9.92 -35.37 -1.32
N LYS A 500 9.91 -34.95 -0.05
CA LYS A 500 10.38 -35.80 1.06
C LYS A 500 9.45 -35.70 2.26
N GLY A 501 8.89 -36.85 2.61
CA GLY A 501 7.89 -37.01 3.67
C GLY A 501 8.32 -36.49 5.03
N SER A 502 7.28 -36.18 5.81
CA SER A 502 7.22 -35.90 7.24
C SER A 502 8.50 -36.21 8.04
N GLY A 503 9.12 -35.15 8.55
CA GLY A 503 10.16 -35.19 9.56
C GLY A 503 10.25 -33.82 10.23
N ASN A 504 9.62 -33.70 11.39
CA ASN A 504 9.67 -32.52 12.26
C ASN A 504 11.10 -32.00 12.41
N ASN A 505 11.31 -30.70 12.19
CA ASN A 505 12.29 -29.88 12.91
C ASN A 505 12.00 -28.40 12.69
N VAL A 506 11.32 -27.80 13.66
CA VAL A 506 11.25 -26.34 13.86
C VAL A 506 12.56 -25.92 14.53
N PRO A 507 13.32 -24.93 14.02
CA PRO A 507 14.45 -24.40 14.76
C PRO A 507 13.93 -23.50 15.89
N VAL A 508 14.19 -23.93 17.12
CA VAL A 508 13.99 -23.13 18.34
C VAL A 508 14.99 -21.98 18.35
N ALA A 509 14.50 -20.77 18.62
CA ALA A 509 15.31 -19.60 18.91
C ALA A 509 16.05 -19.82 20.24
N ASN A 510 17.37 -19.92 20.20
CA ASN A 510 18.18 -19.94 21.42
C ASN A 510 18.50 -18.51 21.86
N GLN A 511 18.05 -18.20 23.06
CA GLN A 511 18.46 -17.04 23.85
C GLN A 511 19.94 -17.14 24.20
N SER A 512 20.57 -15.98 24.21
CA SER A 512 21.94 -15.70 24.65
C SER A 512 22.15 -16.03 26.13
N GLY A 513 23.23 -16.76 26.41
CA GLY A 513 23.82 -16.91 27.74
C GLY A 513 25.34 -17.06 27.57
N ASP A 514 26.08 -16.15 28.18
CA ASP A 514 27.53 -16.02 28.10
C ASP A 514 28.33 -17.18 28.72
N ASN A 515 29.61 -17.21 28.32
CA ASN A 515 30.81 -17.69 29.01
C ASN A 515 31.34 -19.12 28.77
N ASN A 516 32.39 -19.11 27.94
CA ASN A 516 33.77 -19.55 28.23
C ASN A 516 34.25 -20.99 27.97
N SER A 517 35.40 -20.99 27.29
CA SER A 517 36.54 -21.93 27.32
C SER A 517 36.50 -23.21 26.45
N SER A 518 37.17 -23.07 25.30
CA SER A 518 38.30 -23.88 24.81
C SER A 518 38.45 -25.35 25.26
N GLY A 519 38.58 -26.25 24.28
CA GLY A 519 39.50 -27.39 24.38
C GLY A 519 39.03 -28.71 23.79
N SER A 520 39.38 -28.95 22.52
CA SER A 520 39.87 -30.23 21.94
C SER A 520 39.20 -31.57 22.33
N ASN A 521 38.54 -32.22 21.36
CA ASN A 521 38.18 -33.65 21.42
C ASN A 521 38.91 -34.46 20.33
N VAL A 522 39.54 -35.56 20.75
CA VAL A 522 40.01 -36.70 19.96
C VAL A 522 39.22 -37.94 20.45
N PRO A 523 38.81 -38.89 19.58
CA PRO A 523 37.80 -39.89 19.94
C PRO A 523 38.41 -41.19 20.51
N GLY A 524 37.69 -41.84 21.43
CA GLY A 524 38.04 -43.15 21.98
C GLY A 524 36.80 -43.89 22.49
N ALA A 525 36.72 -45.17 22.16
CA ALA A 525 35.54 -46.03 22.22
C ALA A 525 35.29 -46.72 23.59
N ASN A 526 34.04 -47.20 23.71
CA ASN A 526 33.61 -48.49 24.26
C ASN A 526 33.31 -48.72 25.76
N GLN A 527 32.14 -49.36 25.94
CA GLN A 527 31.74 -50.41 26.90
C GLN A 527 30.98 -50.09 28.21
N SER A 528 29.67 -50.40 28.16
CA SER A 528 28.88 -51.32 29.00
C SER A 528 29.23 -51.57 30.48
N GLY A 529 28.20 -51.48 31.34
CA GLY A 529 28.16 -52.14 32.65
C GLY A 529 26.85 -51.88 33.41
N ASP A 530 25.95 -52.86 33.43
CA ASP A 530 24.82 -52.95 34.37
C ASP A 530 25.34 -53.20 35.80
N ASN A 531 24.63 -52.70 36.81
CA ASN A 531 24.42 -53.42 38.07
C ASN A 531 23.26 -52.85 38.90
N ASN A 532 22.51 -53.77 39.48
CA ASN A 532 21.25 -53.61 40.20
C ASN A 532 21.46 -54.18 41.63
N SER A 533 21.02 -53.51 42.71
CA SER A 533 20.67 -54.17 43.98
C SER A 533 20.08 -53.22 45.07
N SER A 534 18.79 -53.45 45.39
CA SER A 534 18.24 -53.86 46.71
C SER A 534 18.28 -52.97 47.99
N GLY A 535 17.10 -52.84 48.63
CA GLY A 535 16.91 -52.85 50.12
C GLY A 535 16.26 -51.60 50.74
N SER A 536 14.93 -51.48 50.90
CA SER A 536 14.06 -51.93 52.02
C SER A 536 14.19 -51.17 53.38
N ASN A 537 13.18 -50.35 53.77
CA ASN A 537 12.30 -50.54 54.95
C ASN A 537 11.58 -49.25 55.43
N LEU A 538 10.27 -49.41 55.71
CA LEU A 538 9.36 -48.57 56.51
C LEU A 538 9.46 -48.92 58.01
N PRO A 539 8.96 -48.09 58.97
CA PRO A 539 7.55 -48.13 59.46
C PRO A 539 6.94 -46.71 59.65
N GLY A 540 5.64 -46.42 59.46
CA GLY A 540 4.47 -46.73 60.33
C GLY A 540 4.26 -45.64 61.41
N ALA A 541 3.09 -45.12 61.81
CA ALA A 541 1.67 -45.22 61.45
C ALA A 541 0.86 -44.17 62.29
N ASN A 542 -0.46 -44.08 62.02
CA ASN A 542 -1.59 -43.47 62.77
C ASN A 542 -1.92 -41.99 62.59
N GLN A 543 -3.18 -41.50 62.57
CA GLN A 543 -4.55 -41.94 62.20
C GLN A 543 -5.52 -41.01 62.96
N SER A 544 -6.58 -40.54 62.29
CA SER A 544 -7.95 -40.18 62.79
C SER A 544 -8.48 -38.97 62.00
N GLY A 545 -9.69 -38.90 61.47
CA GLY A 545 -10.85 -39.79 61.35
C GLY A 545 -12.06 -38.91 60.99
N ASP A 546 -12.78 -39.26 59.92
CA ASP A 546 -14.25 -39.34 59.73
C ASP A 546 -15.16 -38.14 60.11
N ASN A 547 -16.35 -37.87 59.53
CA ASN A 547 -17.13 -38.31 58.37
C ASN A 547 -18.40 -37.40 58.27
N ASN A 548 -18.99 -37.31 57.06
CA ASN A 548 -20.44 -37.26 56.74
C ASN A 548 -21.40 -36.05 56.96
N SER A 549 -21.94 -35.60 55.80
CA SER A 549 -23.34 -35.68 55.32
C SER A 549 -24.48 -34.73 55.77
N SER A 550 -25.22 -34.29 54.72
CA SER A 550 -26.69 -34.13 54.56
C SER A 550 -27.45 -32.86 55.02
N GLY A 551 -28.11 -32.19 54.05
CA GLY A 551 -29.58 -32.19 53.85
C GLY A 551 -30.50 -31.15 54.52
N ASN A 552 -31.10 -30.27 53.69
CA ASN A 552 -32.44 -29.61 53.71
C ASN A 552 -33.01 -28.93 54.99
N ASN A 553 -33.40 -27.63 54.89
CA ASN A 553 -34.81 -27.15 54.73
C ASN A 553 -34.99 -25.61 54.89
N VAL A 554 -36.03 -25.10 54.22
CA VAL A 554 -36.64 -23.74 54.11
C VAL A 554 -37.67 -23.53 55.26
N PRO A 555 -38.05 -22.31 55.78
CA PRO A 555 -39.09 -21.43 55.17
C PRO A 555 -39.15 -19.89 55.48
N GLY A 556 -39.91 -19.17 54.62
CA GLY A 556 -40.61 -17.87 54.87
C GLY A 556 -40.13 -16.71 53.97
N ALA A 557 -40.80 -16.18 52.91
CA ALA A 557 -42.19 -15.81 52.58
C ALA A 557 -42.63 -14.38 53.02
N ASN A 558 -42.77 -13.46 52.04
CA ASN A 558 -43.82 -12.42 51.82
C ASN A 558 -43.25 -11.23 51.00
N GLU A 559 -43.91 -10.55 50.05
CA GLU A 559 -45.19 -10.68 49.34
C GLU A 559 -45.21 -9.64 48.17
N ARG A 560 -45.81 -10.02 47.02
CA ARG A 560 -46.69 -9.26 46.06
C ARG A 560 -46.22 -7.93 45.42
N GLY A 561 -46.46 -7.63 44.14
CA GLY A 561 -47.18 -8.32 43.06
C GLY A 561 -47.34 -7.47 41.77
N ASN A 562 -47.34 -8.19 40.62
CA ASN A 562 -48.03 -8.03 39.31
C ASN A 562 -48.50 -6.68 38.72
N ASN A 563 -48.14 -6.45 37.43
CA ASN A 563 -49.03 -6.55 36.24
C ASN A 563 -48.20 -6.39 34.93
N LYS A 564 -48.15 -7.36 33.99
CA LYS A 564 -49.00 -7.58 32.77
C LYS A 564 -49.10 -6.35 31.84
N GLY A 565 -48.97 -6.41 30.49
CA GLY A 565 -48.86 -7.47 29.47
C GLY A 565 -48.41 -6.83 28.12
N SER A 566 -47.68 -7.55 27.26
CA SER A 566 -48.12 -8.31 26.07
C SER A 566 -48.59 -7.49 24.84
N GLU A 567 -47.79 -7.58 23.78
CA GLU A 567 -48.13 -7.82 22.35
C GLU A 567 -49.29 -7.06 21.68
N ASN A 568 -49.01 -6.39 20.55
CA ASN A 568 -49.24 -6.95 19.20
C ASN A 568 -48.92 -5.97 18.06
N LYS A 569 -48.39 -6.55 16.97
CA LYS A 569 -48.40 -6.02 15.59
C LYS A 569 -49.79 -6.20 14.95
N PRO A 570 -50.10 -5.43 13.90
CA PRO A 570 -49.99 -5.98 12.54
C PRO A 570 -48.79 -5.45 11.74
#